data_AF-A0A7X9BZB2-F1
#
_entry.id   AF-A0A7X9BZB2-F1
#
_cell.length_a   1.000
_cell.length_b   1.000
_cell.length_c   1.000
_cell.angle_alpha   90.00
_cell.angle_beta   90.00
_cell.angle_gamma   90.00
#
_symmetry.space_group_name_H-M   'P 1'
#
loop_
_entity.id
_entity.type
_entity.pdbx_description
1 polymer ?
#
loop_
_entity_poly.entity_id
_entity_poly.type
_entity_poly.pdbx_seq_one_letter_code
_entity_poly.pdbx_strand_id
1 'polypeptide(L)'
;MGKRLWVKEILFCFSLVFTFLLSAEIVLAQTNCNQCHSNIAEELKDSVHSPLSCITCHSDVEGYPHDPGIAVTKKESVDMCSKCHKGIVTESYQESFHGKAIFLGSQRSASCVDCHSSHKVLGQDNPHSQVAKENIPETCAKCHKNPSPGFAEGAEHFQLSAMGPGKPMYYTAKFFVWLTIIVMTLLVIHIELQCYHSIREMLRERKGR
;
A
#
# COMPACT_ATOMS: atom_id res chain seq x y z
N MET A 1 -19.93 15.13 -69.41
CA MET A 1 -20.82 14.58 -68.36
C MET A 1 -20.08 13.56 -67.48
N GLY A 2 -18.91 13.90 -66.90
CA GLY A 2 -18.06 12.90 -66.19
C GLY A 2 -17.34 13.38 -64.92
N LYS A 3 -17.38 14.69 -64.60
CA LYS A 3 -16.65 15.24 -63.44
C LYS A 3 -17.45 15.24 -62.12
N ARG A 4 -18.77 15.01 -62.18
CA ARG A 4 -19.66 15.01 -60.99
C ARG A 4 -19.82 13.65 -60.32
N LEU A 5 -19.50 12.55 -61.00
CA LEU A 5 -19.62 11.20 -60.41
C LEU A 5 -18.45 10.90 -59.46
N TRP A 6 -17.22 11.25 -59.87
CA TRP A 6 -16.02 10.93 -59.10
C TRP A 6 -15.93 11.67 -57.76
N VAL A 7 -16.44 12.91 -57.67
CA VAL A 7 -16.48 13.67 -56.41
C VAL A 7 -17.45 13.05 -55.40
N LYS A 8 -18.55 12.45 -55.87
CA LYS A 8 -19.52 11.77 -54.99
C LYS A 8 -18.97 10.44 -54.47
N GLU A 9 -18.26 9.69 -55.30
CA GLU A 9 -17.56 8.46 -54.92
C GLU A 9 -16.45 8.76 -53.89
N ILE A 10 -15.65 9.82 -54.09
CA ILE A 10 -14.60 10.20 -53.14
C ILE A 10 -15.18 10.67 -51.81
N LEU A 11 -16.23 11.51 -51.83
CA LEU A 11 -16.89 11.96 -50.59
C LEU A 11 -17.57 10.81 -49.84
N PHE A 12 -18.11 9.82 -50.57
CA PHE A 12 -18.67 8.61 -49.97
C PHE A 12 -17.58 7.74 -49.34
N CYS A 13 -16.46 7.50 -50.04
CA CYS A 13 -15.31 6.79 -49.48
C CYS A 13 -14.70 7.52 -48.26
N PHE A 14 -14.59 8.85 -48.28
CA PHE A 14 -14.10 9.61 -47.14
C PHE A 14 -15.06 9.53 -45.95
N SER A 15 -16.37 9.59 -46.19
CA SER A 15 -17.39 9.43 -45.16
C SER A 15 -17.43 8.02 -44.56
N LEU A 16 -17.13 6.98 -45.35
CA LEU A 16 -17.12 5.58 -44.92
C LEU A 16 -15.84 5.22 -44.15
N VAL A 17 -14.71 5.79 -44.55
CA VAL A 17 -13.42 5.67 -43.82
C VAL A 17 -13.47 6.46 -42.51
N PHE A 18 -14.14 7.62 -42.48
CA PHE A 18 -14.29 8.43 -41.26
C PHE A 18 -15.23 7.80 -40.23
N THR A 19 -16.30 7.10 -40.65
CA THR A 19 -17.18 6.35 -39.73
C THR A 19 -16.55 5.05 -39.22
N PHE A 20 -15.68 4.42 -40.02
CA PHE A 20 -14.93 3.24 -39.59
C PHE A 20 -13.79 3.57 -38.61
N LEU A 21 -13.11 4.71 -38.80
CA LEU A 21 -12.06 5.19 -37.88
C LEU A 21 -12.60 5.69 -36.54
N LEU A 22 -13.86 6.13 -36.46
CA LEU A 22 -14.46 6.61 -35.21
C LEU A 22 -14.93 5.47 -34.28
N SER A 23 -15.02 4.23 -34.76
CA SER A 23 -15.65 3.12 -34.03
C SER A 23 -14.71 1.99 -33.57
N ALA A 24 -13.44 1.98 -33.96
CA ALA A 24 -12.62 0.76 -33.85
C ALA A 24 -11.54 0.71 -32.75
N GLU A 25 -11.08 1.81 -32.13
CA GLU A 25 -9.87 1.72 -31.26
C GLU A 25 -10.01 2.17 -29.81
N ILE A 26 -11.14 2.75 -29.37
CA ILE A 26 -11.23 3.31 -28.00
C ILE A 26 -11.97 2.38 -27.00
N VAL A 27 -12.60 1.29 -27.45
CA VAL A 27 -13.53 0.51 -26.59
C VAL A 27 -12.99 -0.87 -26.12
N LEU A 28 -11.77 -1.27 -26.48
CA LEU A 28 -11.32 -2.67 -26.34
C LEU A 28 -10.09 -2.89 -25.42
N ALA A 29 -10.13 -2.38 -24.19
CA ALA A 29 -9.22 -2.85 -23.14
C ALA A 29 -9.93 -3.41 -21.89
N GLN A 30 -11.08 -2.84 -21.50
CA GLN A 30 -11.80 -3.27 -20.28
C GLN A 30 -12.88 -4.36 -20.55
N THR A 31 -13.37 -4.48 -21.78
CA THR A 31 -14.50 -5.35 -22.14
C THR A 31 -14.21 -6.85 -22.01
N ASN A 32 -12.95 -7.26 -21.85
CA ASN A 32 -12.56 -8.68 -21.79
C ASN A 32 -12.46 -9.20 -20.34
N CYS A 33 -12.03 -8.38 -19.39
CA CYS A 33 -11.92 -8.78 -17.97
C CYS A 33 -13.32 -9.01 -17.37
N ASN A 34 -14.23 -8.06 -17.60
CA ASN A 34 -15.57 -8.06 -17.01
C ASN A 34 -16.46 -9.22 -17.51
N GLN A 35 -16.12 -9.83 -18.65
CA GLN A 35 -16.84 -11.01 -19.16
C GLN A 35 -16.65 -12.23 -18.26
N CYS A 36 -15.47 -12.36 -17.65
CA CYS A 36 -15.16 -13.47 -16.72
C CYS A 36 -15.22 -13.02 -15.25
N HIS A 37 -14.96 -11.75 -14.96
CA HIS A 37 -14.93 -11.16 -13.61
C HIS A 37 -16.11 -10.21 -13.36
N SER A 38 -17.31 -10.54 -13.85
CA SER A 38 -18.50 -9.67 -13.76
C SER A 38 -18.85 -9.27 -12.32
N ASN A 39 -18.76 -10.20 -11.36
CA ASN A 39 -19.07 -9.94 -9.96
C ASN A 39 -18.11 -8.90 -9.36
N ILE A 40 -16.82 -9.01 -9.68
CA ILE A 40 -15.79 -8.07 -9.24
C ILE A 40 -16.01 -6.70 -9.89
N ALA A 41 -16.37 -6.69 -11.17
CA ALA A 41 -16.67 -5.46 -11.90
C ALA A 41 -17.87 -4.72 -11.29
N GLU A 42 -18.90 -5.42 -10.82
CA GLU A 42 -20.02 -4.80 -10.09
C GLU A 42 -19.57 -4.19 -8.76
N GLU A 43 -18.74 -4.89 -7.97
CA GLU A 43 -18.22 -4.34 -6.71
C GLU A 43 -17.37 -3.08 -6.90
N LEU A 44 -16.58 -3.04 -7.98
CA LEU A 44 -15.70 -1.91 -8.29
C LEU A 44 -16.49 -0.65 -8.70
N LYS A 45 -17.69 -0.79 -9.27
CA LYS A 45 -18.51 0.37 -9.67
C LYS A 45 -18.85 1.28 -8.49
N ASP A 46 -19.07 0.69 -7.31
CA ASP A 46 -19.39 1.44 -6.08
C ASP A 46 -18.14 1.99 -5.39
N SER A 47 -16.94 1.66 -5.86
CA SER A 47 -15.70 2.11 -5.27
C SER A 47 -15.34 3.55 -5.67
N VAL A 48 -14.58 4.23 -4.81
CA VAL A 48 -13.88 5.48 -5.16
C VAL A 48 -12.88 5.31 -6.32
N HIS A 49 -12.49 4.06 -6.61
CA HIS A 49 -11.62 3.69 -7.71
C HIS A 49 -12.36 3.20 -8.96
N SER A 50 -13.69 3.38 -9.05
CA SER A 50 -14.47 3.02 -10.24
C SER A 50 -13.97 3.57 -11.58
N PRO A 51 -13.25 4.71 -11.66
CA PRO A 51 -12.67 5.17 -12.93
C PRO A 51 -11.43 4.38 -13.38
N LEU A 52 -10.86 3.53 -12.53
CA LEU A 52 -9.62 2.80 -12.83
C LEU A 52 -9.88 1.53 -13.65
N SER A 53 -8.89 1.18 -14.48
CA SER A 53 -8.89 -0.08 -15.22
C SER A 53 -8.43 -1.24 -14.34
N CYS A 54 -8.84 -2.47 -14.66
CA CYS A 54 -8.44 -3.67 -13.88
C CYS A 54 -6.91 -3.82 -13.82
N ILE A 55 -6.22 -3.57 -14.95
CA ILE A 55 -4.76 -3.68 -15.08
C ILE A 55 -3.98 -2.56 -14.38
N THR A 56 -4.66 -1.49 -13.95
CA THR A 56 -4.02 -0.44 -13.14
C THR A 56 -3.53 -1.02 -11.81
N CYS A 57 -4.31 -1.96 -11.28
CA CYS A 57 -3.98 -2.69 -10.08
C CYS A 57 -3.32 -4.04 -10.42
N HIS A 58 -3.94 -4.83 -11.29
CA HIS A 58 -3.40 -6.12 -11.72
C HIS A 58 -2.42 -5.95 -12.89
N SER A 59 -1.28 -5.27 -12.65
CA SER A 59 -0.29 -4.99 -13.69
C SER A 59 0.37 -6.24 -14.28
N ASP A 60 0.36 -7.35 -13.55
CA ASP A 60 1.05 -8.58 -13.94
C ASP A 60 0.16 -9.51 -14.78
N VAL A 61 -1.08 -9.07 -15.09
CA VAL A 61 -2.01 -9.81 -15.94
C VAL A 61 -1.96 -9.24 -17.35
N GLU A 62 -1.21 -9.91 -18.23
CA GLU A 62 -0.99 -9.47 -19.62
C GLU A 62 -2.04 -9.99 -20.63
N GLY A 63 -2.90 -10.94 -20.25
CA GLY A 63 -3.95 -11.46 -21.14
C GLY A 63 -4.60 -12.77 -20.69
N TYR A 64 -5.45 -13.32 -21.54
CA TYR A 64 -6.08 -14.63 -21.36
C TYR A 64 -5.41 -15.69 -22.25
N PRO A 65 -5.21 -16.94 -21.77
CA PRO A 65 -5.48 -17.42 -20.41
C PRO A 65 -4.43 -16.93 -19.41
N HIS A 66 -4.88 -16.45 -18.25
CA HIS A 66 -4.01 -16.14 -17.11
C HIS A 66 -4.19 -17.19 -16.01
N ASP A 67 -3.16 -17.36 -15.18
CA ASP A 67 -3.19 -18.28 -14.06
C ASP A 67 -4.28 -17.83 -13.04
N PRO A 68 -5.25 -18.69 -12.68
CA PRO A 68 -6.27 -18.39 -11.68
C PRO A 68 -5.69 -18.18 -10.26
N GLY A 69 -4.41 -18.45 -10.06
CA GLY A 69 -3.68 -18.33 -8.80
C GLY A 69 -2.83 -17.07 -8.63
N ILE A 70 -2.91 -16.05 -9.52
CA ILE A 70 -2.22 -14.76 -9.31
C ILE A 70 -2.92 -14.02 -8.17
N ALA A 71 -2.61 -14.44 -6.94
CA ALA A 71 -3.03 -13.78 -5.73
C ALA A 71 -2.04 -12.65 -5.44
N VAL A 72 -2.55 -11.41 -5.44
CA VAL A 72 -1.79 -10.25 -5.00
C VAL A 72 -1.39 -10.48 -3.55
N THR A 73 -0.09 -10.61 -3.29
CA THR A 73 0.46 -10.75 -1.94
C THR A 73 0.23 -9.47 -1.15
N LYS A 74 0.33 -9.54 0.18
CA LYS A 74 0.21 -8.34 1.03
C LYS A 74 1.23 -7.26 0.66
N LYS A 75 2.43 -7.68 0.23
CA LYS A 75 3.49 -6.76 -0.18
C LYS A 75 3.17 -6.09 -1.52
N GLU A 76 2.78 -6.86 -2.52
CA GLU A 76 2.37 -6.33 -3.82
C GLU A 76 1.17 -5.39 -3.69
N SER A 77 0.22 -5.71 -2.78
CA SER A 77 -0.90 -4.82 -2.47
C SER A 77 -0.42 -3.46 -1.95
N VAL A 78 0.50 -3.44 -0.99
CA VAL A 78 1.07 -2.20 -0.46
C VAL A 78 1.80 -1.43 -1.56
N ASP A 79 2.67 -2.10 -2.32
CA ASP A 79 3.46 -1.47 -3.38
C ASP A 79 2.58 -0.83 -4.45
N MET A 80 1.49 -1.51 -4.83
CA MET A 80 0.49 -1.03 -5.77
C MET A 80 -0.25 0.21 -5.28
N CYS A 81 -0.76 0.19 -4.05
CA CYS A 81 -1.46 1.35 -3.47
C CYS A 81 -0.53 2.56 -3.36
N SER A 82 0.74 2.33 -2.98
CA SER A 82 1.77 3.36 -2.82
C SER A 82 2.22 4.01 -4.14
N LYS A 83 1.92 3.43 -5.31
CA LYS A 83 2.16 4.09 -6.61
C LYS A 83 1.38 5.41 -6.74
N CYS A 84 0.19 5.49 -6.13
CA CYS A 84 -0.68 6.67 -6.18
C CYS A 84 -0.87 7.34 -4.81
N HIS A 85 -1.08 6.57 -3.72
CA HIS A 85 -1.31 7.10 -2.37
C HIS A 85 0.00 7.49 -1.66
N LYS A 86 0.65 8.55 -2.14
CA LYS A 86 1.97 9.00 -1.65
C LYS A 86 1.88 9.91 -0.42
N GLY A 87 3.05 10.19 0.16
CA GLY A 87 3.21 11.07 1.31
C GLY A 87 2.79 10.38 2.61
N ILE A 88 2.15 11.14 3.50
CA ILE A 88 1.86 10.73 4.87
C ILE A 88 1.21 9.34 4.98
N VAL A 89 0.28 8.99 4.08
CA VAL A 89 -0.43 7.70 4.12
C VAL A 89 0.54 6.53 3.98
N THR A 90 1.36 6.54 2.92
CA THR A 90 2.36 5.48 2.69
C THR A 90 3.48 5.53 3.73
N GLU A 91 4.01 6.71 4.04
CA GLU A 91 5.12 6.86 4.98
C GLU A 91 4.76 6.39 6.39
N SER A 92 3.62 6.83 6.93
CA SER A 92 3.15 6.41 8.26
C SER A 92 2.82 4.91 8.31
N TYR A 93 2.22 4.37 7.24
CA TYR A 93 1.93 2.96 7.15
C TYR A 93 3.21 2.11 7.13
N GLN A 94 4.23 2.51 6.36
CA GLN A 94 5.51 1.81 6.31
C GLN A 94 6.23 1.83 7.68
N GLU A 95 6.05 2.89 8.46
CA GLU A 95 6.57 3.00 9.81
C GLU A 95 5.71 2.30 10.88
N SER A 96 4.49 1.88 10.54
CA SER A 96 3.63 1.11 11.44
C SER A 96 4.14 -0.31 11.66
N PHE A 97 3.66 -0.97 12.72
CA PHE A 97 3.95 -2.39 12.94
C PHE A 97 3.46 -3.27 11.79
N HIS A 98 2.33 -2.91 11.18
CA HIS A 98 1.79 -3.65 10.04
C HIS A 98 2.68 -3.54 8.80
N GLY A 99 3.07 -2.32 8.45
CA GLY A 99 3.97 -2.06 7.32
C GLY A 99 5.34 -2.72 7.50
N LYS A 100 5.95 -2.60 8.68
CA LYS A 100 7.23 -3.27 8.98
C LYS A 100 7.12 -4.79 8.91
N ALA A 101 6.03 -5.38 9.42
CA ALA A 101 5.82 -6.82 9.34
C ALA A 101 5.66 -7.31 7.89
N ILE A 102 4.92 -6.58 7.04
CA ILE A 102 4.79 -6.91 5.61
C ILE A 102 6.11 -6.75 4.87
N PHE A 103 6.87 -5.69 5.18
CA PHE A 103 8.20 -5.49 4.63
C PHE A 103 9.13 -6.68 4.93
N LEU A 104 9.02 -7.23 6.14
CA LEU A 104 9.73 -8.44 6.57
C LEU A 104 9.12 -9.76 6.04
N GLY A 105 8.11 -9.69 5.17
CA GLY A 105 7.52 -10.84 4.48
C GLY A 105 6.28 -11.45 5.13
N SER A 106 5.72 -10.84 6.18
CA SER A 106 4.51 -11.35 6.83
C SER A 106 3.29 -11.24 5.93
N GLN A 107 2.63 -12.38 5.67
CA GLN A 107 1.32 -12.42 5.01
C GLN A 107 0.14 -12.36 6.01
N ARG A 108 0.42 -12.37 7.31
CA ARG A 108 -0.60 -12.34 8.39
C ARG A 108 -0.89 -10.94 8.90
N SER A 109 -0.05 -9.98 8.52
CA SER A 109 -0.21 -8.59 8.92
C SER A 109 -1.12 -7.84 7.96
N ALA A 110 -1.78 -6.79 8.45
CA ALA A 110 -2.78 -6.05 7.69
C ALA A 110 -2.10 -5.18 6.61
N SER A 111 -2.51 -5.37 5.38
CA SER A 111 -2.20 -4.52 4.22
C SER A 111 -3.24 -3.41 4.03
N CYS A 112 -3.02 -2.52 3.07
CA CYS A 112 -3.96 -1.47 2.69
C CYS A 112 -5.38 -2.03 2.48
N VAL A 113 -5.50 -3.16 1.77
CA VAL A 113 -6.79 -3.76 1.40
C VAL A 113 -7.49 -4.49 2.53
N ASP A 114 -6.81 -4.81 3.63
CA ASP A 114 -7.43 -5.42 4.82
C ASP A 114 -8.27 -4.41 5.61
N CYS A 115 -7.84 -3.15 5.57
CA CYS A 115 -8.55 -2.02 6.15
C CYS A 115 -9.53 -1.38 5.15
N HIS A 116 -9.13 -1.21 3.89
CA HIS A 116 -9.91 -0.46 2.90
C HIS A 116 -10.80 -1.30 1.98
N SER A 117 -10.75 -2.64 2.05
CA SER A 117 -11.26 -3.57 1.02
C SER A 117 -10.38 -3.58 -0.25
N SER A 118 -10.57 -4.58 -1.12
CA SER A 118 -9.82 -4.74 -2.37
C SER A 118 -10.55 -4.11 -3.57
N HIS A 119 -11.76 -4.59 -3.88
CA HIS A 119 -12.54 -4.12 -5.04
C HIS A 119 -13.65 -3.13 -4.67
N LYS A 120 -14.09 -3.11 -3.40
CA LYS A 120 -15.11 -2.18 -2.90
C LYS A 120 -14.50 -1.14 -1.95
N VAL A 121 -13.53 -0.38 -2.45
CA VAL A 121 -12.85 0.66 -1.65
C VAL A 121 -13.77 1.86 -1.51
N LEU A 122 -14.15 2.21 -0.27
CA LEU A 122 -15.03 3.33 0.04
C LEU A 122 -14.28 4.40 0.83
N GLY A 123 -14.67 5.67 0.65
CA GLY A 123 -14.10 6.79 1.42
C GLY A 123 -14.44 6.70 2.92
N GLN A 124 -13.62 7.33 3.76
CA GLN A 124 -13.79 7.31 5.23
C GLN A 124 -15.13 7.90 5.70
N ASP A 125 -15.72 8.81 4.92
CA ASP A 125 -16.99 9.46 5.26
C ASP A 125 -18.21 8.62 4.85
N ASN A 126 -18.00 7.50 4.16
CA ASN A 126 -19.08 6.59 3.79
C ASN A 126 -19.36 5.62 4.96
N PRO A 127 -20.61 5.54 5.47
CA PRO A 127 -20.95 4.70 6.63
C PRO A 127 -20.77 3.19 6.38
N HIS A 128 -20.71 2.76 5.12
CA HIS A 128 -20.42 1.37 4.75
C HIS A 128 -18.92 1.08 4.58
N SER A 129 -18.05 2.09 4.73
CA SER A 129 -16.61 1.90 4.64
C SER A 129 -16.07 1.18 5.87
N GLN A 130 -15.15 0.24 5.66
CA GLN A 130 -14.44 -0.44 6.76
C GLN A 130 -13.56 0.52 7.57
N VAL A 131 -13.21 1.68 7.00
CA VAL A 131 -12.46 2.75 7.67
C VAL A 131 -13.33 3.93 8.09
N ALA A 132 -14.66 3.77 8.05
CA ALA A 132 -15.55 4.74 8.70
C ALA A 132 -15.31 4.71 10.20
N LYS A 133 -15.35 5.87 10.87
CA LYS A 133 -14.98 6.02 12.28
C LYS A 133 -15.68 5.02 13.20
N GLU A 134 -16.95 4.75 12.93
CA GLU A 134 -17.80 3.82 13.68
C GLU A 134 -17.46 2.35 13.41
N ASN A 135 -16.88 2.04 12.25
CA ASN A 135 -16.56 0.68 11.79
C ASN A 135 -15.11 0.27 12.10
N ILE A 136 -14.22 1.21 12.43
CA ILE A 136 -12.81 0.93 12.76
C ILE A 136 -12.67 -0.17 13.84
N PRO A 137 -13.42 -0.13 14.97
CA PRO A 137 -13.32 -1.19 15.98
C PRO A 137 -13.62 -2.59 15.42
N GLU A 138 -14.63 -2.72 14.56
CA GLU A 138 -14.98 -3.99 13.91
C GLU A 138 -13.92 -4.43 12.90
N THR A 139 -13.35 -3.50 12.13
CA THR A 139 -12.25 -3.77 11.21
C THR A 139 -11.01 -4.30 11.94
N CYS A 140 -10.65 -3.68 13.06
CA CYS A 140 -9.56 -4.16 13.93
C CYS A 140 -9.87 -5.55 14.51
N ALA A 141 -11.11 -5.79 14.93
CA ALA A 141 -11.54 -7.03 15.58
C ALA A 141 -11.48 -8.27 14.67
N LYS A 142 -11.39 -8.09 13.34
CA LYS A 142 -11.14 -9.20 12.39
C LYS A 142 -9.90 -10.02 12.75
N CYS A 143 -8.87 -9.36 13.27
CA CYS A 143 -7.62 -10.00 13.70
C CYS A 143 -7.39 -9.88 15.21
N HIS A 144 -7.74 -8.76 15.82
CA HIS A 144 -7.54 -8.49 17.24
C HIS A 144 -8.76 -8.87 18.07
N LYS A 145 -8.86 -10.13 18.50
CA LYS A 145 -10.06 -10.68 19.15
C LYS A 145 -10.38 -10.13 20.55
N ASN A 146 -9.37 -9.66 21.29
CA ASN A 146 -9.52 -9.14 22.66
C ASN A 146 -8.71 -7.84 22.84
N PRO A 147 -9.08 -6.75 22.14
CA PRO A 147 -8.35 -5.50 22.25
C PRO A 147 -8.68 -4.80 23.58
N SER A 148 -7.74 -4.03 24.11
CA SER A 148 -8.02 -3.19 25.29
C SER A 148 -9.04 -2.09 24.96
N PRO A 149 -9.77 -1.54 25.96
CA PRO A 149 -10.60 -0.36 25.75
C PRO A 149 -9.78 0.76 25.08
N GLY A 150 -10.37 1.43 24.08
CA GLY A 150 -9.72 2.50 23.31
C GLY A 150 -8.66 2.05 22.29
N PHE A 151 -8.46 0.75 22.08
CA PHE A 151 -7.47 0.23 21.11
C PHE A 151 -7.66 0.79 19.70
N ALA A 152 -8.90 0.91 19.25
CA ALA A 152 -9.28 1.39 17.92
C ALA A 152 -9.35 2.92 17.80
N GLU A 153 -9.06 3.68 18.87
CA GLU A 153 -9.08 5.14 18.86
C GLU A 153 -7.79 5.74 18.26
N GLY A 154 -6.76 4.91 18.09
CA GLY A 154 -5.51 5.30 17.43
C GLY A 154 -5.72 5.59 15.95
N ALA A 155 -5.09 6.65 15.43
CA ALA A 155 -5.02 6.90 14.01
C ALA A 155 -3.88 6.09 13.38
N GLU A 156 -4.14 5.31 12.33
CA GLU A 156 -3.13 4.50 11.64
C GLU A 156 -2.30 5.33 10.63
N HIS A 157 -2.89 6.36 10.03
CA HIS A 157 -2.20 7.28 9.12
C HIS A 157 -1.88 8.62 9.80
N PHE A 158 -1.03 8.58 10.83
CA PHE A 158 -0.68 9.76 11.62
C PHE A 158 0.77 10.21 11.39
N GLN A 159 1.00 11.52 11.47
CA GLN A 159 2.36 12.06 11.47
C GLN A 159 2.84 12.24 12.91
N LEU A 160 3.93 11.56 13.26
CA LEU A 160 4.72 11.88 14.45
C LEU A 160 5.49 13.17 14.21
N SER A 161 4.91 14.29 14.63
CA SER A 161 5.52 15.60 14.53
C SER A 161 5.76 16.22 15.91
N ALA A 162 6.81 17.04 16.02
CA ALA A 162 7.09 17.85 17.20
C ALA A 162 6.02 18.93 17.44
N MET A 163 5.16 19.17 16.44
CA MET A 163 4.05 20.12 16.49
C MET A 163 2.72 19.41 16.25
N GLY A 164 1.65 19.88 16.89
CA GLY A 164 0.31 19.33 16.75
C GLY A 164 -0.11 18.37 17.89
N PRO A 165 -1.28 17.71 17.75
CA PRO A 165 -1.86 16.87 18.81
C PRO A 165 -1.01 15.63 19.14
N GLY A 166 -0.20 15.14 18.20
CA GLY A 166 0.73 14.02 18.41
C GLY A 166 2.01 14.36 19.18
N LYS A 167 2.18 15.62 19.62
CA LYS A 167 3.38 16.11 20.30
C LYS A 167 3.80 15.26 21.51
N PRO A 168 2.89 14.87 22.45
CA PRO A 168 3.29 14.04 23.58
C PRO A 168 3.92 12.72 23.12
N MET A 169 3.29 12.04 22.17
CA MET A 169 3.78 10.75 21.65
C MET A 169 5.12 10.90 20.92
N TYR A 170 5.33 12.00 20.18
CA TYR A 170 6.62 12.30 19.54
C TYR A 170 7.76 12.41 20.56
N TYR A 171 7.59 13.20 21.63
CA TYR A 171 8.65 13.36 22.63
C TYR A 171 8.85 12.10 23.48
N THR A 172 7.79 11.37 23.79
CA THR A 172 7.89 10.06 24.45
C THR A 172 8.71 9.09 23.61
N ALA A 173 8.44 8.97 22.32
CA ALA A 173 9.22 8.13 21.42
C ALA A 173 10.69 8.57 21.37
N LYS A 174 10.96 9.88 21.21
CA LYS A 174 12.33 10.41 21.19
C LYS A 174 13.08 10.16 22.50
N PHE A 175 12.40 10.26 23.65
CA PHE A 175 12.97 9.95 24.95
C PHE A 175 13.46 8.50 25.01
N PHE A 176 12.60 7.53 24.65
CA PHE A 176 12.99 6.12 24.67
C PHE A 176 14.08 5.77 23.65
N VAL A 177 14.05 6.40 22.47
CA VAL A 177 15.11 6.25 21.46
C VAL A 177 16.46 6.71 22.02
N TRP A 178 16.53 7.92 22.59
CA TRP A 178 17.76 8.44 23.17
C TRP A 178 18.22 7.66 24.40
N LEU A 179 17.29 7.26 25.26
CA LEU A 179 17.58 6.38 26.40
C LEU A 179 18.23 5.09 25.92
N THR A 180 17.66 4.45 24.89
CA THR A 180 18.19 3.21 24.32
C THR A 180 19.58 3.42 23.73
N ILE A 181 19.78 4.47 22.94
CA ILE A 181 21.09 4.79 22.34
C ILE A 181 22.14 5.00 23.44
N ILE A 182 21.81 5.77 24.48
CA ILE A 182 22.73 6.05 25.59
C ILE A 182 23.09 4.74 26.32
N VAL A 183 22.09 3.93 26.68
CA VAL A 183 22.32 2.67 27.41
C VAL A 183 23.14 1.69 26.57
N MET A 184 22.84 1.53 25.28
CA MET A 184 23.61 0.67 24.38
C MET A 184 25.04 1.17 24.20
N THR A 185 25.23 2.49 24.08
CA THR A 185 26.57 3.09 23.93
C THR A 185 27.41 2.87 25.19
N LEU A 186 26.85 3.12 26.39
CA LEU A 186 27.54 2.90 27.66
C LEU A 186 27.87 1.41 27.87
N LEU A 187 26.97 0.51 27.48
CA LEU A 187 27.21 -0.92 27.53
C LEU A 187 28.38 -1.34 26.63
N VAL A 188 28.44 -0.84 25.39
CA VAL A 188 29.54 -1.11 24.47
C VAL A 188 30.86 -0.59 25.04
N ILE A 189 30.89 0.65 25.54
CA ILE A 189 32.09 1.23 26.17
C ILE A 189 32.55 0.40 27.37
N HIS A 190 31.61 -0.08 28.20
CA HIS A 190 31.93 -0.93 29.34
C HIS A 190 32.59 -2.24 28.90
N ILE A 191 32.04 -2.90 27.87
CA ILE A 191 32.59 -4.15 27.30
C ILE A 191 33.98 -3.90 26.72
N GLU A 192 34.18 -2.80 25.99
CA GLU A 192 35.48 -2.45 25.42
C GLU A 192 36.54 -2.19 26.49
N LEU A 193 36.20 -1.43 27.54
CA LEU A 193 37.10 -1.17 28.67
C LEU A 193 37.47 -2.46 29.42
N GLN A 194 36.50 -3.35 29.62
CA GLN A 194 36.74 -4.65 30.24
C GLN A 194 37.67 -5.51 29.37
N CYS A 195 37.41 -5.57 28.06
CA CYS A 195 38.25 -6.29 27.11
C CYS A 195 39.69 -5.74 27.09
N TYR A 196 39.85 -4.41 27.04
CA TYR A 196 41.14 -3.74 27.12
C TYR A 196 41.89 -4.07 28.41
N HIS A 197 41.20 -4.02 29.55
CA HIS A 197 41.79 -4.36 30.85
C HIS A 197 42.29 -5.80 30.88
N SER A 198 41.45 -6.76 30.47
CA SER A 198 41.81 -8.18 30.43
C SER A 198 43.00 -8.45 29.50
N ILE A 199 43.03 -7.86 28.30
CA ILE A 199 44.17 -7.98 27.38
C ILE A 199 45.44 -7.40 28.00
N ARG A 200 45.35 -6.23 28.64
CA ARG A 200 46.49 -5.58 29.30
C ARG A 200 47.07 -6.42 30.43
N GLU A 201 46.23 -7.05 31.24
CA GLU A 201 46.68 -7.97 32.31
C GLU A 201 47.37 -9.21 31.73
N MET A 202 46.77 -9.87 30.74
CA MET A 202 47.39 -11.02 30.06
C MET A 202 48.77 -10.68 29.48
N LEU A 203 48.93 -9.50 28.88
CA LEU A 203 50.22 -9.04 28.35
C LEU A 203 51.24 -8.75 29.46
N ARG A 204 50.82 -8.22 30.62
CA ARG A 204 51.70 -8.00 31.77
C ARG A 204 52.18 -9.31 32.37
N GLU A 205 51.29 -10.29 32.55
CA GLU A 205 51.64 -11.61 33.07
C GLU A 205 52.61 -12.35 32.14
N ARG A 206 52.42 -12.28 30.82
CA ARG A 206 53.36 -12.86 29.85
C ARG A 206 54.74 -12.21 29.89
N LYS A 207 54.82 -10.91 30.18
CA LYS A 207 56.11 -10.18 30.24
C LYS A 207 56.84 -10.41 31.57
N GLY A 208 56.13 -10.85 32.62
CA GLY A 208 56.70 -11.17 33.93
C GLY A 208 57.13 -12.63 34.12
N ARG A 209 56.92 -13.50 33.12
CA ARG A 209 57.45 -14.87 33.04
C ARG A 209 58.59 -14.90 32.04
#